data_AF-A0A959IS15-F1
#
_entry.id   AF-A0A959IS15-F1
#
_cell.length_a   1.000
_cell.length_b   1.000
_cell.length_c   1.000
_cell.angle_alpha   90.00
_cell.angle_beta   90.00
_cell.angle_gamma   90.00
#
_symmetry.space_group_name_H-M   'P 1'
#
loop_
_entity.id
_entity.type
_entity.pdbx_description
1 polymer ?
#
loop_
_entity_poly.entity_id
_entity_poly.type
_entity_poly.pdbx_seq_one_letter_code
_entity_poly.pdbx_strand_id
1 'polypeptide(L)'
;HAKDRQTSIVIVNPGTEKIIPQGDSTSFSEEMVIYIFPEQSASTQYIEPLGDGFYSTPVQLSYNRADNTIDIAGEKNHQWTFRLKTDAAPKTIKGAASWSFNEAEQYLDILIECSRGKLVIQ
;
A
#
# COMPACT_ATOMS: atom_id res chain seq x y z
N HIS A 1 6.28 -3.75 -31.42
CA HIS A 1 6.78 -2.96 -30.28
C HIS A 1 5.88 -3.20 -29.07
N ALA A 2 6.25 -4.14 -28.19
CA ALA A 2 5.64 -4.22 -26.87
C ALA A 2 6.20 -3.04 -26.06
N LYS A 3 5.35 -2.16 -25.55
CA LYS A 3 5.75 -1.18 -24.53
C LYS A 3 6.34 -1.96 -23.36
N ASP A 4 7.54 -1.61 -22.91
CA ASP A 4 8.08 -2.10 -21.63
C ASP A 4 7.07 -1.77 -20.54
N ARG A 5 6.39 -2.79 -20.03
CA ARG A 5 5.39 -2.62 -18.97
C ARG A 5 6.13 -2.54 -17.65
N GLN A 6 5.94 -1.45 -16.93
CA GLN A 6 6.56 -1.23 -15.63
C GLN A 6 5.54 -1.39 -14.51
N THR A 7 5.99 -1.86 -13.35
CA THR A 7 5.14 -1.89 -12.16
C THR A 7 4.85 -0.48 -11.70
N SER A 8 3.58 -0.19 -11.50
CA SER A 8 3.11 1.06 -10.91
C SER A 8 2.55 0.79 -9.53
N ILE A 9 3.05 1.53 -8.54
CA ILE A 9 2.50 1.55 -7.18
C ILE A 9 1.88 2.94 -7.00
N VAL A 10 0.56 2.98 -6.91
CA VAL A 10 -0.19 4.24 -6.77
C VAL A 10 -0.75 4.31 -5.36
N ILE A 11 -0.30 5.33 -4.63
CA ILE A 11 -0.70 5.58 -3.25
C ILE A 11 -1.87 6.55 -3.28
N VAL A 12 -3.03 6.08 -2.83
CA VAL A 12 -4.22 6.90 -2.67
C VAL A 12 -4.40 7.12 -1.17
N ASN A 13 -4.00 8.30 -0.74
CA ASN A 13 -4.40 8.81 0.55
C ASN A 13 -5.83 9.36 0.40
N PRO A 14 -6.84 8.81 1.10
CA PRO A 14 -8.15 9.42 1.17
C PRO A 14 -8.01 10.72 1.96
N GLY A 15 -7.70 11.80 1.25
CA GLY A 15 -7.67 13.13 1.82
C GLY A 15 -9.04 13.42 2.43
N THR A 16 -9.06 13.93 3.65
CA THR A 16 -10.27 14.57 4.17
C THR A 16 -10.48 15.88 3.40
N GLU A 17 -11.72 16.28 3.13
CA GLU A 17 -12.03 17.58 2.50
C GLU A 17 -11.58 18.80 3.34
N LYS A 18 -10.95 18.56 4.49
CA LYS A 18 -10.45 19.59 5.39
C LYS A 18 -8.99 19.90 5.06
N ILE A 19 -8.75 21.17 4.75
CA ILE A 19 -7.40 21.73 4.64
C ILE A 19 -6.68 21.45 5.94
N ILE A 20 -5.57 20.71 5.89
CA ILE A 20 -4.68 20.48 7.03
C ILE A 20 -4.08 21.85 7.43
N PRO A 21 -4.45 22.42 8.59
CA PRO A 21 -3.91 23.70 9.01
C PRO A 21 -2.41 23.62 9.29
N GLN A 22 -1.70 24.74 9.10
CA GLN A 22 -0.31 24.86 9.53
C GLN A 22 -0.20 24.59 11.04
N GLY A 23 0.62 23.61 11.43
CA GLY A 23 0.77 23.19 12.83
C GLY A 23 -0.17 22.04 13.26
N ASP A 24 -0.97 21.49 12.36
CA ASP A 24 -1.74 20.28 12.65
C ASP A 24 -0.80 19.08 12.76
N SER A 25 -0.83 18.52 13.96
CA SER A 25 0.01 17.43 14.42
C SER A 25 -0.83 16.15 14.60
N THR A 26 -2.09 16.14 14.18
CA THR A 26 -3.01 15.04 14.50
C THR A 26 -3.61 14.41 13.27
N SER A 27 -3.78 15.16 12.19
CA SER A 27 -4.37 14.66 10.95
C SER A 27 -3.36 13.81 10.16
N PHE A 28 -3.55 12.49 10.19
CA PHE A 28 -2.97 11.53 9.26
C PHE A 28 -4.08 10.58 8.79
N SER A 29 -3.90 9.96 7.63
CA SER A 29 -4.92 9.06 7.11
C SER A 29 -4.72 7.67 7.70
N GLU A 30 -5.62 7.29 8.59
CA GLU A 30 -5.64 5.96 9.20
C GLU A 30 -5.85 4.88 8.13
N GLU A 31 -6.71 5.15 7.16
CA GLU A 31 -6.97 4.29 6.01
C GLU A 31 -6.10 4.70 4.82
N MET A 32 -5.38 3.74 4.25
CA MET A 32 -4.51 3.93 3.08
C MET A 32 -4.87 2.93 1.99
N VAL A 33 -5.11 3.39 0.76
CA VAL A 33 -5.38 2.49 -0.37
C VAL A 33 -4.21 2.51 -1.34
N ILE A 34 -3.65 1.34 -1.63
CA ILE A 34 -2.49 1.18 -2.49
C ILE A 34 -2.87 0.32 -3.69
N TYR A 35 -2.79 0.87 -4.89
CA TYR A 35 -2.95 0.10 -6.12
C TYR A 35 -1.61 -0.41 -6.62
N ILE A 36 -1.54 -1.68 -6.98
CA ILE A 36 -0.34 -2.30 -7.54
C ILE A 36 -0.70 -2.94 -8.89
N PHE A 37 0.03 -2.53 -9.93
CA PHE A 37 -0.03 -3.11 -11.27
C PHE A 37 1.26 -3.90 -11.52
N PRO A 38 1.29 -5.22 -11.29
CA PRO A 38 2.53 -5.97 -11.11
C PRO A 38 3.11 -6.52 -12.44
N GLU A 39 4.13 -5.85 -12.97
CA GLU A 39 4.86 -6.30 -14.19
C GLU A 39 6.29 -6.77 -13.85
N GLN A 40 6.93 -6.11 -12.87
CA GLN A 40 8.25 -6.39 -12.31
C GLN A 40 8.32 -6.04 -10.81
N SER A 41 9.43 -6.32 -10.13
CA SER A 41 9.65 -5.80 -8.78
C SER A 41 9.79 -4.27 -8.82
N ALA A 42 9.21 -3.58 -7.84
CA ALA A 42 9.29 -2.13 -7.72
C ALA A 42 9.16 -1.67 -6.27
N SER A 43 9.68 -0.48 -6.00
CA SER A 43 9.57 0.19 -4.71
C SER A 43 9.18 1.64 -4.92
N THR A 44 8.39 2.18 -4.00
CA THR A 44 8.07 3.60 -3.92
C THR A 44 8.24 4.09 -2.48
N GLN A 45 8.39 5.40 -2.34
CA GLN A 45 8.50 6.06 -1.06
C GLN A 45 7.65 7.33 -1.08
N TYR A 46 6.96 7.59 0.01
CA TYR A 46 6.38 8.91 0.28
C TYR A 46 6.79 9.39 1.68
N ILE A 47 6.55 10.67 1.94
CA ILE A 47 6.86 11.29 3.23
C ILE A 47 5.54 11.60 3.94
N GLU A 48 5.44 11.22 5.21
CA GLU A 48 4.27 11.52 6.04
C GLU A 48 4.65 12.30 7.30
N PRO A 49 3.78 13.21 7.78
CA PRO A 49 4.01 13.91 9.04
C PRO A 49 3.86 12.96 10.22
N LEU A 50 4.76 13.06 11.20
CA LEU A 50 4.64 12.29 12.45
C LEU A 50 3.46 12.75 13.30
N GLY A 51 3.08 14.02 13.16
CA GLY A 51 2.03 14.59 13.98
C GLY A 51 2.54 15.32 15.22
N ASP A 52 3.69 15.97 15.11
CA ASP A 52 4.22 16.88 16.13
C ASP A 52 4.37 18.31 15.59
N GLY A 53 4.01 18.54 14.31
CA GLY A 53 4.12 19.82 13.63
C GLY A 53 5.52 20.15 13.13
N PHE A 54 6.51 19.28 13.34
CA PHE A 54 7.93 19.55 13.02
C PHE A 54 8.59 18.44 12.20
N TYR A 55 8.24 17.18 12.47
CA TYR A 55 8.93 16.03 11.91
C TYR A 55 8.06 15.26 10.93
N SER A 56 8.73 14.75 9.90
CA SER A 56 8.16 13.86 8.91
C SER A 56 9.06 12.65 8.74
N THR A 57 8.46 11.50 8.44
CA THR A 57 9.16 10.23 8.28
C THR A 57 8.91 9.66 6.88
N PRO A 58 9.88 8.96 6.27
CA PRO A 58 9.60 8.20 5.07
C PRO A 58 8.75 6.97 5.38
N VAL A 59 7.87 6.65 4.43
CA VAL A 59 7.22 5.34 4.33
C VAL A 59 7.65 4.69 3.03
N GLN A 60 8.20 3.49 3.13
CA GLN A 60 8.60 2.67 1.98
C GLN A 60 7.60 1.56 1.75
N LEU A 61 7.22 1.40 0.49
CA LEU A 61 6.38 0.31 0.00
C LEU A 61 7.12 -0.38 -1.13
N SER A 62 7.26 -1.71 -1.08
CA SER A 62 7.84 -2.46 -2.18
C SER A 62 7.01 -3.68 -2.52
N TYR A 63 6.92 -3.96 -3.81
CA TYR A 63 6.38 -5.20 -4.36
C TYR A 63 7.52 -5.99 -5.01
N ASN A 64 7.71 -7.23 -4.56
CA ASN A 64 8.65 -8.17 -5.16
C ASN A 64 7.88 -9.20 -6.00
N ARG A 65 8.09 -9.17 -7.31
CA ARG A 65 7.38 -10.04 -8.26
C ARG A 65 7.83 -11.50 -8.20
N ALA A 66 9.10 -11.75 -7.88
CA ALA A 66 9.65 -13.11 -7.85
C ALA A 66 9.05 -13.92 -6.69
N ASP A 67 8.89 -13.28 -5.53
CA ASP A 67 8.40 -13.91 -4.31
C ASP A 67 6.92 -13.61 -4.02
N ASN A 68 6.27 -12.79 -4.86
CA ASN A 68 4.93 -12.22 -4.67
C ASN A 68 4.74 -11.66 -3.25
N THR A 69 5.67 -10.79 -2.84
CA THR A 69 5.62 -10.14 -1.52
C THR A 69 5.36 -8.65 -1.63
N ILE A 70 4.66 -8.12 -0.63
CA ILE A 70 4.54 -6.68 -0.40
C ILE A 70 5.18 -6.39 0.96
N ASP A 71 6.15 -5.48 0.99
CA ASP A 71 6.81 -5.06 2.22
C ASP A 71 6.46 -3.59 2.50
N ILE A 72 6.19 -3.30 3.78
CA ILE A 72 5.75 -2.01 4.30
C ILE A 72 6.74 -1.60 5.39
N ALA A 73 7.29 -0.41 5.29
CA ALA A 73 8.18 0.15 6.30
C ALA A 73 7.89 1.63 6.53
N GLY A 74 7.14 1.93 7.60
CA GLY A 74 6.91 3.26 8.13
C GLY A 74 7.08 3.30 9.65
N GLU A 75 6.76 4.45 10.25
CA GLU A 75 6.76 4.63 11.71
C GLU A 75 5.35 4.62 12.30
N LYS A 76 4.35 5.09 11.53
CA LYS A 76 2.96 5.15 11.99
C LYS A 76 2.19 3.91 11.57
N ASN A 77 1.26 3.50 12.43
CA ASN A 77 0.36 2.40 12.13
C ASN A 77 -0.76 2.89 11.20
N HIS A 78 -1.03 2.16 10.13
CA HIS A 78 -2.16 2.42 9.24
C HIS A 78 -2.92 1.13 8.96
N GLN A 79 -4.18 1.29 8.62
CA GLN A 79 -5.00 0.29 7.97
C GLN A 79 -4.78 0.38 6.45
N TRP A 80 -3.99 -0.53 5.91
CA TRP A 80 -3.66 -0.59 4.49
C TRP A 80 -4.61 -1.51 3.74
N THR A 81 -5.17 -1.01 2.64
CA THR A 81 -5.85 -1.81 1.63
C THR A 81 -5.01 -1.85 0.37
N PHE A 82 -4.40 -3.00 0.08
CA PHE A 82 -3.70 -3.23 -1.18
C PHE A 82 -4.67 -3.79 -2.21
N ARG A 83 -4.86 -3.08 -3.32
CA ARG A 83 -5.61 -3.53 -4.49
C ARG A 83 -4.61 -3.96 -5.56
N LEU A 84 -4.32 -5.26 -5.60
CA LEU A 84 -3.36 -5.84 -6.52
C LEU A 84 -4.07 -6.36 -7.77
N LYS A 85 -3.68 -5.88 -8.95
CA LYS A 85 -4.18 -6.45 -10.21
C LYS A 85 -3.59 -7.85 -10.39
N THR A 86 -4.44 -8.88 -10.50
CA THR A 86 -4.04 -10.28 -10.69
C THR A 86 -5.12 -11.06 -11.41
N ASP A 87 -4.73 -12.04 -12.22
CA ASP A 87 -5.67 -12.82 -13.04
C ASP A 87 -6.29 -14.01 -12.30
N ALA A 88 -5.78 -14.34 -11.10
CA ALA A 88 -6.25 -15.46 -10.30
C ALA A 88 -6.22 -15.16 -8.80
N ALA A 89 -7.16 -15.77 -8.08
CA ALA A 89 -7.17 -15.77 -6.63
C ALA A 89 -5.98 -16.55 -6.05
N PRO A 90 -5.30 -16.02 -5.02
CA PRO A 90 -4.31 -16.79 -4.28
C PRO A 90 -5.00 -17.88 -3.45
N LYS A 91 -4.24 -18.92 -3.09
CA LYS A 91 -4.69 -19.93 -2.12
C LYS A 91 -4.63 -19.35 -0.71
N THR A 92 -3.58 -18.59 -0.41
CA THR A 92 -3.36 -18.02 0.92
C THR A 92 -2.60 -16.70 0.85
N ILE A 93 -2.84 -15.83 1.82
CA ILE A 93 -2.04 -14.62 2.04
C ILE A 93 -1.60 -14.59 3.50
N LYS A 94 -0.29 -14.65 3.74
CA LYS A 94 0.27 -14.52 5.08
C LYS A 94 0.51 -13.05 5.42
N GLY A 95 0.27 -12.69 6.68
CA GLY A 95 0.41 -11.32 7.19
C GLY A 95 -0.83 -10.44 6.96
N ALA A 96 -1.80 -10.89 6.17
CA ALA A 96 -3.07 -10.19 5.97
C ALA A 96 -4.00 -10.40 7.16
N ALA A 97 -4.74 -9.35 7.52
CA ALA A 97 -5.90 -9.44 8.41
C ALA A 97 -7.09 -10.09 7.68
N SER A 98 -7.32 -9.70 6.43
CA SER A 98 -8.34 -10.29 5.55
C SER A 98 -7.98 -10.05 4.08
N TRP A 99 -8.60 -10.80 3.17
CA TRP A 99 -8.47 -10.58 1.74
C TRP A 99 -9.70 -11.07 0.97
N SER A 100 -9.92 -10.52 -0.22
CA SER A 100 -10.95 -10.96 -1.16
C SER A 100 -10.47 -10.81 -2.61
N PHE A 101 -10.92 -11.69 -3.49
CA PHE A 101 -10.64 -11.62 -4.92
C PHE A 101 -11.92 -11.32 -5.70
N ASN A 102 -11.90 -10.26 -6.50
CA ASN A 102 -12.95 -9.92 -7.45
C ASN A 102 -12.55 -10.42 -8.84
N GLU A 103 -13.15 -11.53 -9.28
CA GLU A 103 -12.84 -12.14 -10.58
C GLU A 103 -13.26 -11.25 -11.76
N ALA A 104 -14.35 -10.49 -11.64
CA ALA A 104 -14.85 -9.63 -12.71
C ALA A 104 -13.92 -8.44 -12.99
N GLU A 105 -13.33 -7.87 -11.95
CA GLU A 105 -12.39 -6.75 -12.06
C GLU A 105 -10.93 -7.20 -12.06
N GLN A 106 -10.70 -8.49 -11.76
CA GLN A 106 -9.38 -9.12 -11.61
C GLN A 106 -8.48 -8.37 -10.62
N TYR A 107 -9.03 -8.04 -9.45
CA TYR A 107 -8.31 -7.42 -8.34
C TYR A 107 -8.37 -8.30 -7.10
N LEU A 108 -7.23 -8.35 -6.42
CA LEU A 108 -7.08 -8.91 -5.08
C LEU A 108 -6.98 -7.76 -4.08
N ASP A 109 -7.98 -7.65 -3.22
CA ASP A 109 -8.02 -6.67 -2.13
C ASP A 109 -7.47 -7.34 -0.86
N ILE A 110 -6.42 -6.77 -0.28
CA ILE A 110 -5.72 -7.31 0.91
C ILE A 110 -5.70 -6.23 2.00
N LEU A 111 -6.22 -6.55 3.17
CA LEU A 111 -6.21 -5.69 4.34
C LEU A 111 -5.10 -6.10 5.31
N ILE A 112 -4.33 -5.12 5.79
CA ILE A 112 -3.36 -5.30 6.88
C ILE A 112 -3.31 -4.02 7.72
N GLU A 113 -3.20 -4.16 9.04
CA GLU A 113 -2.94 -3.04 9.94
C GLU A 113 -1.52 -3.17 10.49
N CYS A 114 -0.63 -2.25 10.11
CA CYS A 114 0.75 -2.24 10.60
C CYS A 114 1.44 -0.89 10.33
N SER A 115 2.51 -0.61 11.08
CA SER A 115 3.53 0.37 10.68
C SER A 115 4.64 -0.25 9.84
N ARG A 116 4.98 -1.50 10.16
CA ARG A 116 5.95 -2.32 9.44
C ARG A 116 5.39 -3.73 9.29
N GLY A 117 5.43 -4.26 8.08
CA GLY A 117 4.78 -5.52 7.80
C GLY A 117 5.21 -6.13 6.48
N LYS A 118 4.87 -7.41 6.32
CA LYS A 118 5.12 -8.16 5.09
C LYS A 118 3.91 -9.02 4.76
N LEU A 119 3.44 -8.90 3.52
CA LEU A 119 2.45 -9.79 2.92
C LEU A 119 3.15 -10.79 2.01
N VAL A 120 2.76 -12.07 2.09
CA VAL A 120 3.24 -13.13 1.19
C VAL A 120 2.04 -13.78 0.52
N ILE A 121 1.98 -13.68 -0.81
CA ILE A 121 0.83 -14.11 -1.63
C ILE A 121 1.19 -15.42 -2.34
N GLN A 122 0.43 -16.50 -2.08
CA GLN A 122 0.72 -17.87 -2.57
C GLN A 122 -0.46 -18.50 -3.30
#